data_AF-A0A1F5IR04-F1
#
_entry.id   AF-A0A1F5IR04-F1
#
_cell.length_a   1.000
_cell.length_b   1.000
_cell.length_c   1.000
_cell.angle_alpha   90.00
_cell.angle_beta   90.00
_cell.angle_gamma   90.00
#
_symmetry.space_group_name_H-M   'P 1'
#
loop_
_entity.id
_entity.type
_entity.pdbx_description
1 polymer ?
#
loop_
_entity_poly.entity_id
_entity_poly.type
_entity_poly.pdbx_seq_one_letter_code
_entity_poly.pdbx_strand_id
1 'polypeptide(L)'
;MEIFMPTLDYIRIVGISDITSDSFTPYDITFNIEYSGDSDFSHPKMGVITLRMSELLGTSGLGAGDMEKIASRLIRQVLTRERDKDGTIVILHILGLPLGEWLRENIPFLRQ
;
A
#
# COMPACT_ATOMS: atom_id res chain seq x y z
N MET A 1 -7.36 3.04 26.65
CA MET A 1 -8.09 4.08 25.89
C MET A 1 -7.58 3.97 24.46
N GLU A 2 -8.34 3.34 23.57
CA GLU A 2 -7.95 3.30 22.16
C GLU A 2 -8.09 4.71 21.60
N ILE A 3 -6.98 5.24 21.08
CA ILE A 3 -6.96 6.56 20.47
C ILE A 3 -7.36 6.36 19.02
N PHE A 4 -8.57 6.79 18.68
CA PHE A 4 -9.07 6.74 17.32
C PHE A 4 -8.27 7.76 16.47
N MET A 5 -7.46 7.29 15.54
CA MET A 5 -6.80 8.15 14.55
C MET A 5 -7.82 8.51 13.46
N PRO A 6 -7.94 9.78 13.06
CA PRO A 6 -8.89 10.16 12.03
C PRO A 6 -8.40 9.67 10.66
N THR A 7 -9.20 8.80 10.02
CA THR A 7 -9.02 8.42 8.61
C THR A 7 -9.22 9.64 7.73
N LEU A 8 -8.24 9.93 6.88
CA LEU A 8 -8.33 11.01 5.90
C LEU A 8 -9.09 10.54 4.65
N ASP A 9 -8.73 9.35 4.17
CA ASP A 9 -9.30 8.75 2.98
C ASP A 9 -9.06 7.24 2.92
N TYR A 10 -9.84 6.63 2.05
CA TYR A 10 -9.76 5.24 1.66
C TYR A 10 -9.24 5.16 0.23
N ILE A 11 -8.26 4.28 0.01
CA ILE A 11 -7.61 4.08 -1.28
C ILE A 11 -7.82 2.63 -1.67
N ARG A 12 -8.64 2.39 -2.69
CA ARG A 12 -8.82 1.07 -3.27
C ARG A 12 -7.87 0.89 -4.44
N ILE A 13 -7.07 -0.16 -4.40
CA ILE A 13 -6.21 -0.55 -5.51
C ILE A 13 -7.06 -1.26 -6.56
N VAL A 14 -7.14 -0.73 -7.78
CA VAL A 14 -7.94 -1.31 -8.87
C VAL A 14 -7.13 -2.14 -9.83
N GLY A 15 -5.83 -1.86 -9.97
CA GLY A 15 -4.95 -2.61 -10.86
C GLY A 15 -3.52 -2.12 -10.82
N ILE A 16 -2.63 -2.91 -11.40
CA ILE A 16 -1.22 -2.57 -11.57
C ILE A 16 -1.11 -1.63 -12.76
N SER A 17 -0.43 -0.49 -12.59
CA SER A 17 -0.11 0.43 -13.68
C SER A 17 1.29 0.15 -14.21
N ASP A 18 2.26 -0.05 -13.32
CA ASP A 18 3.66 -0.30 -13.67
C ASP A 18 4.41 -1.00 -12.54
N ILE A 19 5.45 -1.76 -12.90
CA ILE A 19 6.42 -2.35 -11.95
C ILE A 19 7.81 -1.97 -12.46
N THR A 20 8.40 -0.98 -11.83
CA THR A 20 9.77 -0.57 -12.18
C THR A 20 10.77 -1.59 -11.64
N SER A 21 11.70 -2.00 -12.48
CA SER A 21 12.70 -3.02 -12.18
C SER A 21 14.07 -2.61 -12.73
N ASP A 22 14.58 -1.49 -12.22
CA ASP A 22 15.92 -1.07 -12.60
C ASP A 22 16.95 -1.67 -11.65
N SER A 23 18.07 -2.13 -12.21
CA SER A 23 19.17 -2.78 -11.49
C SER A 23 19.79 -1.93 -10.36
N PHE A 24 19.46 -0.65 -10.29
CA PHE A 24 19.95 0.31 -9.30
C PHE A 24 18.88 0.80 -8.32
N THR A 25 17.60 0.56 -8.61
CA THR A 25 16.48 1.11 -7.86
C THR A 25 15.69 -0.03 -7.23
N PRO A 26 15.33 0.06 -5.93
CA PRO A 26 14.39 -0.88 -5.36
C PRO A 26 13.09 -0.89 -6.18
N TYR A 27 12.50 -2.07 -6.32
CA TYR A 27 11.30 -2.26 -7.14
C TYR A 27 10.14 -1.42 -6.61
N ASP A 28 9.80 -0.34 -7.32
CA ASP A 28 8.60 0.44 -7.04
C ASP A 28 7.42 -0.10 -7.84
N ILE A 29 6.27 -0.23 -7.18
CA ILE A 29 5.04 -0.69 -7.82
C ILE A 29 4.06 0.47 -7.89
N THR A 30 3.66 0.83 -9.10
CA THR A 30 2.64 1.87 -9.33
C THR A 30 1.30 1.21 -9.61
N PHE A 31 0.28 1.62 -8.87
CA PHE A 31 -1.09 1.13 -8.99
C PHE A 31 -2.03 2.21 -9.48
N ASN A 32 -3.01 1.81 -10.28
CA ASN A 32 -4.23 2.57 -10.47
C ASN A 32 -5.09 2.44 -9.22
N ILE A 33 -5.68 3.55 -8.77
CA ILE A 33 -6.50 3.61 -7.56
C ILE A 33 -7.82 4.33 -7.78
N GLU A 34 -8.80 3.94 -6.96
CA GLU A 34 -9.98 4.72 -6.64
C GLU A 34 -9.78 5.26 -5.22
N TYR A 35 -9.79 6.58 -5.05
CA TYR A 35 -9.72 7.20 -3.71
C TYR A 35 -11.01 7.91 -3.37
N SER A 36 -11.43 7.76 -2.12
CA SER A 36 -12.58 8.44 -1.55
C SER A 36 -12.20 9.06 -0.22
N GLY A 37 -12.57 10.32 -0.01
CA GLY A 37 -12.58 10.90 1.32
C GLY A 37 -13.60 10.19 2.21
N ASP A 38 -13.44 10.33 3.53
CA ASP A 38 -14.36 9.76 4.53
C ASP A 38 -15.83 10.19 4.30
N SER A 39 -16.03 11.41 3.78
CA SER A 39 -17.36 12.00 3.56
C SER A 39 -18.02 11.71 2.21
N ASP A 40 -17.38 11.00 1.25
CA ASP A 40 -17.93 10.88 -0.12
C ASP A 40 -17.62 9.55 -0.85
N PHE A 41 -17.90 8.42 -0.21
CA PHE A 41 -17.76 7.08 -0.80
C PHE A 41 -18.54 6.88 -2.12
N SER A 42 -19.55 7.72 -2.36
CA SER A 42 -20.39 7.69 -3.57
C SER A 42 -19.70 8.20 -4.83
N HIS A 43 -18.61 8.97 -4.72
CA HIS A 43 -17.95 9.60 -5.86
C HIS A 43 -16.43 9.41 -5.82
N PRO A 44 -15.95 8.17 -6.01
CA PRO A 44 -14.51 7.90 -6.01
C PRO A 44 -13.82 8.66 -7.15
N LYS A 45 -12.64 9.18 -6.87
CA LYS A 45 -11.77 9.81 -7.85
C LYS A 45 -10.70 8.81 -8.28
N MET A 46 -10.43 8.75 -9.57
CA MET A 46 -9.35 7.92 -10.11
C MET A 46 -8.00 8.61 -9.90
N GLY A 47 -6.97 7.81 -9.65
CA GLY A 47 -5.60 8.30 -9.52
C GLY A 47 -4.58 7.18 -9.64
N VAL A 48 -3.35 7.52 -9.28
CA VAL A 48 -2.25 6.55 -9.16
C VAL A 48 -1.55 6.69 -7.82
N ILE A 49 -1.03 5.59 -7.30
CA ILE A 49 -0.12 5.57 -6.15
C ILE A 49 1.09 4.71 -6.47
N THR A 50 2.27 5.20 -6.11
CA THR A 50 3.52 4.43 -6.19
C THR A 50 3.91 3.99 -4.79
N LEU A 51 4.05 2.68 -4.60
CA LEU A 51 4.54 2.09 -3.36
C LEU A 51 6.01 1.76 -3.51
N ARG A 52 6.83 2.34 -2.63
CA ARG A 52 8.25 2.06 -2.55
C ARG A 52 8.49 0.81 -1.71
N MET A 53 8.72 -0.31 -2.36
CA MET A 53 8.73 -1.60 -1.67
C MET A 53 9.90 -1.75 -0.70
N SER A 54 11.03 -1.09 -0.96
CA SER A 54 12.15 -1.03 -0.02
C SER A 54 11.80 -0.34 1.29
N GLU A 55 10.98 0.72 1.24
CA GLU A 55 10.54 1.44 2.43
C GLU A 55 9.52 0.61 3.23
N LEU A 56 8.65 -0.15 2.54
CA LEU A 56 7.62 -0.97 3.18
C LEU A 56 8.16 -2.27 3.80
N LEU A 57 9.09 -2.94 3.11
CA LEU A 57 9.53 -4.29 3.48
C LEU A 57 10.90 -4.30 4.14
N GLY A 58 11.73 -3.27 3.96
CA GLY A 58 13.08 -3.20 4.51
C GLY A 58 14.03 -4.29 3.99
N THR A 59 13.64 -5.06 2.97
CA THR A 59 14.42 -6.18 2.45
C THR A 59 15.16 -5.83 1.16
N SER A 60 16.39 -6.33 1.05
CA SER A 60 17.16 -6.39 -0.19
C SER A 60 17.15 -7.84 -0.69
N GLY A 61 16.87 -8.05 -1.98
CA GLY A 61 16.92 -9.38 -2.59
C GLY A 61 15.60 -9.93 -3.17
N LEU A 62 14.52 -9.16 -3.12
CA LEU A 62 13.31 -9.52 -3.87
C LEU A 62 13.53 -9.28 -5.37
N GLY A 63 13.16 -10.26 -6.20
CA GLY A 63 13.25 -10.16 -7.67
C GLY A 63 11.95 -9.72 -8.32
N ALA A 64 12.00 -9.46 -9.64
CA ALA A 64 10.83 -9.04 -10.44
C ALA A 64 9.62 -9.98 -10.27
N GLY A 65 9.84 -11.29 -10.31
CA GLY A 65 8.76 -12.27 -10.14
C GLY A 65 8.14 -12.28 -8.74
N ASP A 66 8.86 -11.83 -7.71
CA ASP A 66 8.28 -11.66 -6.37
C ASP A 66 7.48 -10.37 -6.27
N MET A 67 7.94 -9.32 -6.96
CA MET A 67 7.21 -8.06 -7.07
C MET A 67 5.88 -8.21 -7.79
N GLU A 68 5.84 -8.97 -8.88
CA GLU A 68 4.59 -9.29 -9.57
C GLU A 68 3.59 -10.01 -8.64
N LYS A 69 4.08 -10.95 -7.80
CA LYS A 69 3.24 -11.65 -6.82
C LYS A 69 2.70 -10.69 -5.76
N ILE A 70 3.56 -9.81 -5.23
CA ILE A 70 3.15 -8.78 -4.25
C ILE A 70 2.12 -7.85 -4.88
N ALA A 71 2.40 -7.34 -6.08
CA ALA A 71 1.52 -6.44 -6.82
C ALA A 71 0.15 -7.07 -7.02
N SER A 72 0.12 -8.33 -7.46
CA SER A 72 -1.12 -9.07 -7.68
C SER A 72 -1.91 -9.28 -6.39
N ARG A 73 -1.26 -9.43 -5.23
CA ARG A 73 -1.92 -9.56 -3.92
C ARG A 73 -2.57 -8.27 -3.44
N LEU A 74 -2.02 -7.14 -3.85
CA LEU A 74 -2.51 -5.81 -3.51
C LEU A 74 -3.70 -5.36 -4.37
N ILE A 75 -3.94 -6.00 -5.52
CA ILE A 75 -5.14 -5.73 -6.33
C ILE A 75 -6.40 -5.97 -5.48
N ARG A 76 -7.33 -5.01 -5.53
CA ARG A 76 -8.59 -4.93 -4.76
C ARG A 76 -8.44 -4.73 -3.25
N GLN A 77 -7.22 -4.63 -2.73
CA GLN A 77 -7.04 -4.23 -1.34
C GLN A 77 -7.46 -2.78 -1.15
N VAL A 78 -7.93 -2.50 0.07
CA VAL A 78 -8.27 -1.15 0.52
C VAL A 78 -7.24 -0.74 1.55
N LEU A 79 -6.67 0.44 1.34
CA LEU A 79 -5.73 1.08 2.25
C LEU A 79 -6.44 2.25 2.92
N THR A 80 -6.07 2.54 4.16
CA THR A 80 -6.45 3.77 4.85
C THR A 80 -5.24 4.69 4.92
N ARG A 81 -5.47 5.97 4.68
CA ARG A 81 -4.49 7.01 4.94
C ARG A 81 -4.88 7.72 6.22
N GLU A 82 -4.02 7.64 7.23
CA GLU A 82 -4.28 8.20 8.54
C GLU A 82 -3.24 9.25 8.88
N ARG A 83 -3.61 10.19 9.74
CA ARG A 83 -2.70 11.19 10.30
C ARG A 83 -2.45 10.87 11.77
N ASP A 84 -1.21 10.55 12.09
CA ASP A 84 -0.78 10.35 13.47
C ASP A 84 -0.72 11.70 14.23
N LYS A 85 -0.58 11.64 15.55
CA LYS A 85 -0.60 12.76 16.48
C LYS A 85 0.50 13.80 16.22
N ASP A 86 1.62 13.37 15.69
CA ASP A 86 2.74 14.24 15.30
C ASP A 86 2.52 14.90 13.92
N GLY A 87 1.43 14.56 13.23
CA GLY A 87 1.09 15.04 11.90
C GLY A 87 1.61 14.15 10.76
N THR A 88 2.33 13.07 11.07
CA THR A 88 2.85 12.12 10.07
C THR A 88 1.70 11.39 9.39
N ILE A 89 1.78 11.25 8.07
CA ILE A 89 0.80 10.47 7.30
C ILE A 89 1.28 9.02 7.23
N VAL A 90 0.43 8.10 7.63
CA VAL A 90 0.67 6.65 7.55
C VAL A 90 -0.33 6.01 6.59
N ILE A 91 0.14 4.96 5.90
CA ILE A 91 -0.70 4.14 5.03
C ILE A 91 -0.84 2.77 5.68
N LEU A 92 -2.07 2.42 6.02
CA LEU A 92 -2.41 1.13 6.63
C LEU A 92 -3.26 0.32 5.66
N HIS A 93 -3.27 -0.99 5.86
CA HIS A 93 -4.31 -1.84 5.32
C HIS A 93 -5.63 -1.58 6.07
N ILE A 94 -6.79 -1.82 5.44
CA ILE A 94 -8.12 -1.62 6.07
C ILE A 94 -8.34 -2.37 7.39
N LEU A 95 -7.50 -3.35 7.70
CA LEU A 95 -7.48 -4.06 8.99
C LEU A 95 -6.73 -3.30 10.10
N GLY A 96 -6.24 -2.09 9.84
CA GLY A 96 -5.50 -1.26 10.80
C GLY A 96 -4.01 -1.60 10.93
N LEU A 97 -3.48 -2.51 10.10
CA LEU A 97 -2.07 -2.90 10.12
C LEU A 97 -1.25 -2.04 9.16
N PRO A 98 -0.02 -1.64 9.52
CA PRO A 98 0.93 -1.07 8.56
C PRO A 98 1.06 -1.96 7.33
N LEU A 99 1.01 -1.37 6.13
CA LEU A 99 0.93 -2.16 4.89
C LEU A 99 2.08 -3.17 4.74
N GLY A 100 3.30 -2.79 5.12
CA GLY A 100 4.47 -3.68 5.10
C GLY A 100 4.38 -4.86 6.08
N GLU A 101 3.71 -4.68 7.21
CA GLU A 101 3.45 -5.76 8.19
C GLU A 101 2.38 -6.70 7.65
N TRP A 102 1.26 -6.15 7.16
CA TRP A 102 0.20 -6.94 6.54
C TRP A 102 0.72 -7.79 5.36
N LEU A 103 1.61 -7.23 4.53
CA LEU A 103 2.25 -7.95 3.43
C LEU A 103 3.08 -9.14 3.93
N ARG A 104 3.89 -8.95 4.97
CA ARG A 104 4.68 -10.04 5.59
C ARG A 104 3.77 -11.11 6.17
N GLU A 105 2.67 -10.72 6.81
CA GLU A 105 1.70 -11.67 7.33
C GLU A 105 0.93 -12.42 6.23
N ASN A 106 0.70 -11.84 5.07
CA ASN A 106 -0.18 -12.45 4.05
C ASN A 106 0.58 -13.06 2.87
N ILE A 107 1.89 -12.86 2.78
CA ILE A 107 2.74 -13.37 1.71
C ILE A 107 3.88 -14.22 2.31
N PRO A 108 3.77 -15.56 2.28
CA PRO A 108 4.68 -16.45 3.03
C PRO A 108 6.17 -16.26 2.76
N PHE A 109 6.57 -15.93 1.52
CA PHE A 109 7.98 -15.75 1.19
C PHE A 109 8.58 -14.44 1.73
N LEU A 110 7.76 -13.51 2.22
CA LEU A 110 8.20 -12.28 2.87
C LEU A 110 8.49 -12.44 4.37
N ARG A 111 8.17 -13.60 4.96
CA ARG A 111 8.40 -13.88 6.40
C ARG A 111 9.81 -14.38 6.71
N GLN A 112 10.71 -14.38 5.73
CA GLN A 112 12.04 -14.99 5.80
C GLN A 112 13.04 -14.12 6.57
#